data_AF-A0A0S7CY74-F1
#
_entry.id   AF-A0A0S7CY74-F1
#
_cell.length_a   1.000
_cell.length_b   1.000
_cell.length_c   1.000
_cell.angle_alpha   90.00
_cell.angle_beta   90.00
_cell.angle_gamma   90.00
#
_symmetry.space_group_name_H-M   'P 1'
#
loop_
_entity.id
_entity.type
_entity.pdbx_description
1 polymer ?
#
loop_
_entity_poly.entity_id
_entity_poly.type
_entity_poly.pdbx_seq_one_letter_code
_entity_poly.pdbx_strand_id
1 'polypeptide(L)'
;MLAGTIDGYDLVTAGTFDQLVKKGMQIVQRDPFSVMYLGMNESVAPLQNLGVRQAIEMAIDKDTLIHKFFIDNTSPATQFVPPKLSGFNNNAPSLGYDPDKAKQLLAKSGYKGEELKFYYPLNVTRAYLPTPEKIYAEISAELTAIGLNIKPVPVNWDDGYLQKVQSPGDHALHLLGWNGAYSDPDNFVGTLFGENNGEFGYSDPQVFSKIDRARGLPDGADRNSQYQTINAQIAATVPAVPIAFPISALALSDRVEKYPASPVLNEVFTNVRLKS
;
A
#
# COMPACT_ATOMS: atom_id res chain seq x y z
N MET A 1 22.30 -5.72 14.44
CA MET A 1 21.63 -6.01 15.72
C MET A 1 22.14 -7.32 16.33
N LEU A 2 22.04 -8.45 15.62
CA LEU A 2 22.43 -9.77 16.14
C LEU A 2 23.92 -9.91 16.51
N ALA A 3 24.80 -9.11 15.90
CA ALA A 3 26.23 -9.06 16.20
C ALA A 3 26.58 -8.08 17.35
N GLY A 4 25.60 -7.38 17.95
CA GLY A 4 25.83 -6.41 19.02
C GLY A 4 26.49 -5.09 18.59
N THR A 5 26.57 -4.81 17.28
CA THR A 5 27.29 -3.64 16.73
C THR A 5 26.44 -2.39 16.52
N ILE A 6 25.12 -2.49 16.68
CA ILE A 6 24.17 -1.37 16.56
C ILE A 6 23.15 -1.51 17.69
N ASP A 7 22.60 -0.38 18.17
CA ASP A 7 21.64 -0.36 19.28
C ASP A 7 20.17 -0.33 18.81
N GLY A 8 19.93 -0.07 17.53
CA GLY A 8 18.60 -0.06 16.93
C GLY A 8 18.63 -0.58 15.49
N TYR A 9 17.55 -1.25 15.09
CA TYR A 9 17.33 -1.80 13.77
C TYR A 9 15.89 -1.52 13.34
N ASP A 10 15.72 -0.78 12.25
CA ASP A 10 14.41 -0.46 11.70
C ASP A 10 13.99 -1.49 10.64
N LEU A 11 12.71 -1.49 10.29
CA LEU A 11 12.08 -2.34 9.30
C LEU A 11 12.22 -3.81 9.64
N VAL A 12 11.92 -4.14 10.90
CA VAL A 12 11.70 -5.53 11.29
C VAL A 12 10.65 -6.13 10.38
N THR A 13 10.96 -7.28 9.79
CA THR A 13 10.06 -8.06 8.94
C THR A 13 9.56 -9.28 9.69
N ALA A 14 8.49 -9.92 9.19
CA ALA A 14 8.02 -11.21 9.70
C ALA A 14 9.16 -12.24 9.74
N GLY A 15 10.05 -12.25 8.73
CA GLY A 15 11.19 -13.17 8.66
C GLY A 15 12.30 -12.92 9.69
N THR A 16 12.41 -11.71 10.24
CA THR A 16 13.43 -11.34 11.23
C THR A 16 12.89 -11.26 12.66
N PHE A 17 11.57 -11.12 12.83
CA PHE A 17 10.90 -10.85 14.10
C PHE A 17 11.30 -11.86 15.19
N ASP A 18 11.07 -13.15 14.93
CA ASP A 18 11.34 -14.23 15.89
C ASP A 18 12.80 -14.30 16.33
N GLN A 19 13.74 -14.06 15.40
CA GLN A 19 15.17 -14.11 15.70
C GLN A 19 15.56 -12.96 16.64
N LEU A 20 15.00 -11.78 16.42
CA LEU A 20 15.26 -10.60 17.26
C LEU A 20 14.66 -10.79 18.66
N VAL A 21 13.44 -11.30 18.76
CA VAL A 21 12.81 -11.64 20.06
C VAL A 21 13.62 -12.69 20.82
N LYS A 22 14.03 -13.78 20.15
CA LYS A 22 14.87 -14.83 20.77
C LYS A 22 16.22 -14.33 21.27
N LYS A 23 16.73 -13.24 20.70
CA LYS A 23 17.97 -12.58 21.15
C LYS A 23 17.75 -11.54 22.25
N GLY A 24 16.53 -11.41 22.76
CA GLY A 24 16.19 -10.48 23.83
C GLY A 24 16.09 -9.02 23.38
N MET A 25 15.92 -8.78 22.08
CA MET A 25 15.71 -7.42 21.57
C MET A 25 14.32 -6.93 21.95
N GLN A 26 14.22 -5.66 22.31
CA GLN A 26 12.94 -5.00 22.54
C GLN A 26 12.31 -4.66 21.19
N ILE A 27 11.12 -5.20 20.92
CA ILE A 27 10.39 -4.89 19.69
C ILE A 27 9.38 -3.80 19.98
N VAL A 28 9.50 -2.68 19.26
CA VAL A 28 8.57 -1.55 19.33
C VAL A 28 7.79 -1.48 18.03
N GLN A 29 6.52 -1.87 18.08
CA GLN A 29 5.60 -1.71 16.96
C GLN A 29 5.18 -0.25 16.83
N ARG A 30 5.03 0.21 15.58
CA ARG A 30 4.48 1.52 15.23
C ARG A 30 3.14 1.31 14.56
N ASP A 31 2.18 2.15 14.94
CA ASP A 31 0.85 2.17 14.35
C ASP A 31 0.92 2.33 12.83
N PRO A 32 -0.03 1.73 12.10
CA PRO A 32 -0.02 1.78 10.66
C PRO A 32 -0.43 3.18 10.23
N PHE A 33 0.52 3.93 9.70
CA PHE A 33 0.29 5.21 9.04
C PHE A 33 0.70 5.13 7.57
N SER A 34 0.47 3.97 6.98
CA SER A 34 0.79 3.66 5.60
C SER A 34 -0.24 2.71 5.01
N VAL A 35 -0.31 2.68 3.69
CA VAL A 35 -1.10 1.72 2.92
C VAL A 35 -0.20 1.08 1.87
N MET A 36 -0.26 -0.25 1.75
CA MET A 36 0.34 -0.99 0.65
C MET A 36 -0.71 -1.25 -0.42
N TYR A 37 -0.34 -1.10 -1.69
CA TYR A 37 -1.27 -1.28 -2.79
C TYR A 37 -0.62 -1.91 -4.02
N LEU A 38 -1.46 -2.55 -4.82
CA LEU A 38 -1.18 -2.87 -6.21
C LEU A 38 -1.71 -1.72 -7.06
N GLY A 39 -0.80 -0.93 -7.62
CA GLY A 39 -1.13 0.17 -8.51
C GLY A 39 -1.54 -0.35 -9.90
N MET A 40 -2.45 0.38 -10.54
CA MET A 40 -2.92 0.09 -11.89
C MET A 40 -2.85 1.35 -12.72
N ASN A 41 -2.22 1.28 -13.89
CA ASN A 41 -2.13 2.41 -14.81
C ASN A 41 -3.26 2.36 -15.84
N GLU A 42 -4.28 3.19 -15.65
CA GLU A 42 -5.44 3.33 -16.56
C GLU A 42 -5.05 3.87 -17.95
N SER A 43 -3.82 4.35 -18.17
CA SER A 43 -3.35 4.66 -19.53
C SER A 43 -3.07 3.39 -20.36
N VAL A 44 -2.94 2.22 -19.72
CA VAL A 44 -2.77 0.93 -20.38
C VAL A 44 -4.15 0.35 -20.73
N ALA A 45 -4.40 0.11 -22.02
CA ALA A 45 -5.74 -0.11 -22.57
C ALA A 45 -6.62 -1.15 -21.84
N PRO A 46 -6.14 -2.36 -21.48
CA PRO A 46 -6.95 -3.30 -20.68
C PRO A 46 -7.44 -2.74 -19.34
N LEU A 47 -6.64 -1.88 -18.70
CA LEU A 47 -6.94 -1.31 -17.39
C LEU A 47 -7.86 -0.09 -17.47
N GLN A 48 -8.19 0.42 -18.65
CA GLN A 48 -9.27 1.43 -18.82
C GLN A 48 -10.64 0.83 -18.49
N ASN A 49 -10.80 -0.49 -18.68
CA ASN A 49 -12.04 -1.18 -18.41
C ASN A 49 -12.18 -1.46 -16.90
N LEU A 50 -13.21 -0.86 -16.29
CA LEU A 50 -13.52 -1.05 -14.88
C LEU A 50 -13.70 -2.54 -14.51
N GLY A 51 -14.29 -3.35 -15.39
CA GLY A 51 -14.45 -4.78 -15.14
C GLY A 51 -13.13 -5.54 -15.01
N VAL A 52 -12.07 -5.12 -15.73
CA VAL A 52 -10.73 -5.69 -15.55
C VAL A 52 -10.17 -5.30 -14.19
N ARG A 53 -10.27 -4.02 -13.79
CA ARG A 53 -9.78 -3.53 -12.49
C ARG A 53 -10.51 -4.16 -11.31
N GLN A 54 -11.82 -4.33 -11.42
CA GLN A 54 -12.64 -5.03 -10.42
C GLN A 54 -12.27 -6.53 -10.34
N ALA A 55 -11.99 -7.17 -11.47
CA ALA A 55 -11.51 -8.56 -11.46
C ALA A 55 -10.16 -8.68 -10.76
N ILE A 56 -9.24 -7.73 -10.96
CA ILE A 56 -7.95 -7.66 -10.25
C ILE A 56 -8.18 -7.53 -8.74
N GLU A 57 -9.00 -6.58 -8.28
CA GLU A 57 -9.31 -6.40 -6.84
C GLU A 57 -9.86 -7.69 -6.20
N MET A 58 -10.75 -8.38 -6.90
CA MET A 58 -11.39 -9.62 -6.40
C MET A 58 -10.47 -10.84 -6.43
N ALA A 59 -9.39 -10.80 -7.20
CA ALA A 59 -8.46 -11.91 -7.34
C ALA A 59 -7.45 -12.01 -6.19
N ILE A 60 -7.28 -10.95 -5.39
CA ILE A 60 -6.20 -10.86 -4.40
C ILE A 60 -6.67 -11.34 -3.03
N ASP A 61 -6.06 -12.41 -2.50
CA ASP A 61 -6.30 -12.88 -1.14
C ASP A 61 -5.46 -12.06 -0.15
N LYS A 62 -6.01 -10.91 0.25
CA LYS A 62 -5.35 -9.96 1.15
C LYS A 62 -5.00 -10.60 2.50
N ASP A 63 -5.86 -11.47 3.03
CA ASP A 63 -5.65 -12.10 4.34
C ASP A 63 -4.49 -13.10 4.28
N THR A 64 -4.44 -13.94 3.24
CA THR A 64 -3.33 -14.87 3.02
C THR A 64 -2.00 -14.13 2.80
N LEU A 65 -2.00 -13.06 2.00
CA LEU A 65 -0.83 -12.21 1.78
C LEU A 65 -0.30 -11.60 3.09
N ILE A 66 -1.21 -11.03 3.88
CA ILE A 66 -0.87 -10.41 5.17
C ILE A 66 -0.26 -11.43 6.11
N HIS A 67 -0.91 -12.58 6.28
CA HIS A 67 -0.43 -13.63 7.18
C HIS A 67 0.96 -14.16 6.81
N LYS A 68 1.25 -14.28 5.50
CA LYS A 68 2.54 -14.81 5.03
C LYS A 68 3.69 -13.81 5.16
N PHE A 69 3.46 -12.52 4.90
CA PHE A 69 4.55 -11.58 4.59
C PHE A 69 4.65 -10.36 5.51
N PHE A 70 3.62 -10.09 6.32
CA PHE A 70 3.57 -8.91 7.18
C PHE A 70 3.66 -9.31 8.65
N ILE A 71 4.03 -8.34 9.50
CA ILE A 71 4.05 -8.55 10.95
C ILE A 71 2.61 -8.65 11.46
N ASP A 72 2.41 -9.46 12.49
CA ASP A 72 1.17 -9.55 13.27
C ASP A 72 0.57 -8.17 13.58
N ASN A 73 -0.76 -8.12 13.62
CA ASN A 73 -1.59 -6.91 13.74
C ASN A 73 -1.62 -6.01 12.49
N THR A 74 -0.95 -6.38 11.38
CA THR A 74 -1.25 -5.80 10.07
C THR A 74 -2.68 -6.18 9.66
N SER A 75 -3.46 -5.21 9.17
CA SER A 75 -4.85 -5.42 8.77
C SER A 75 -5.07 -5.26 7.25
N PRO A 76 -6.06 -5.96 6.67
CA PRO A 76 -6.42 -5.78 5.27
C PRO A 76 -6.96 -4.38 5.03
N ALA A 77 -6.58 -3.79 3.89
CA ALA A 77 -7.06 -2.49 3.48
C ALA A 77 -8.26 -2.64 2.53
N THR A 78 -9.32 -1.88 2.82
CA THR A 78 -10.50 -1.73 1.95
C THR A 78 -10.57 -0.36 1.28
N GLN A 79 -9.68 0.55 1.67
CA GLN A 79 -9.55 1.91 1.15
C GLN A 79 -8.13 2.42 1.40
N PHE A 80 -7.78 3.58 0.85
CA PHE A 80 -6.43 4.15 0.95
C PHE A 80 -6.19 4.98 2.22
N VAL A 81 -7.26 5.42 2.87
CA VAL A 81 -7.19 6.16 4.15
C VAL A 81 -7.07 5.14 5.29
N PRO A 82 -6.06 5.26 6.18
CA PRO A 82 -5.99 4.41 7.38
C PRO A 82 -7.17 4.60 8.34
N PRO A 83 -7.58 3.55 9.09
CA PRO A 83 -8.76 3.57 9.96
C PRO A 83 -8.69 4.57 11.11
N LYS A 84 -7.50 5.03 11.49
CA LYS A 84 -7.31 6.03 12.55
C LYS A 84 -7.57 7.47 12.09
N LEU A 85 -7.74 7.71 10.79
CA LEU A 85 -7.99 9.05 10.26
C LEU A 85 -9.49 9.35 10.15
N SER A 86 -9.84 10.61 10.36
CA SER A 86 -11.23 11.08 10.43
C SER A 86 -12.02 10.94 9.12
N GLY A 87 -11.33 10.77 7.99
CA GLY A 87 -11.93 10.51 6.67
C GLY A 87 -12.21 9.04 6.37
N PHE A 88 -11.87 8.10 7.27
CA PHE A 88 -12.15 6.68 7.05
C PHE A 88 -13.65 6.41 6.90
N ASN A 89 -14.03 5.65 5.88
CA ASN A 89 -15.41 5.28 5.63
C ASN A 89 -15.63 3.80 5.93
N ASN A 90 -16.30 3.49 7.05
CA ASN A 90 -16.65 2.11 7.42
C ASN A 90 -17.62 1.44 6.45
N ASN A 91 -18.33 2.22 5.63
CA ASN A 91 -19.32 1.76 4.67
C ASN A 91 -18.84 1.89 3.23
N ALA A 92 -17.53 2.10 3.00
CA ALA A 92 -16.99 2.12 1.65
C ALA A 92 -17.28 0.77 0.96
N PRO A 93 -17.68 0.77 -0.32
CA PRO A 93 -17.85 -0.47 -1.07
C PRO A 93 -16.57 -1.30 -1.04
N SER A 94 -16.72 -2.62 -0.90
CA SER A 94 -15.63 -3.57 -1.05
C SER A 94 -16.11 -4.73 -1.90
N LEU A 95 -15.26 -5.19 -2.82
CA LEU A 95 -15.58 -6.33 -3.68
C LEU A 95 -15.27 -7.67 -2.99
N GLY A 96 -14.37 -7.67 -2.01
CA GLY A 96 -13.89 -8.88 -1.33
C GLY A 96 -13.09 -9.82 -2.24
N TYR A 97 -12.52 -10.86 -1.64
CA TYR A 97 -11.82 -11.92 -2.36
C TYR A 97 -12.81 -12.95 -2.92
N ASP A 98 -12.86 -13.06 -4.25
CA ASP A 98 -13.72 -14.02 -4.97
C ASP A 98 -13.13 -14.28 -6.38
N PRO A 99 -12.16 -15.20 -6.49
CA PRO A 99 -11.44 -15.45 -7.74
C PRO A 99 -12.34 -16.05 -8.83
N ASP A 100 -13.42 -16.75 -8.46
CA ASP A 100 -14.39 -17.29 -9.41
C ASP A 100 -15.18 -16.17 -10.09
N LYS A 101 -15.69 -15.21 -9.31
CA LYS A 101 -16.33 -14.00 -9.89
C LYS A 101 -15.32 -13.14 -10.64
N ALA A 102 -14.08 -13.02 -10.17
CA ALA A 102 -13.03 -12.31 -10.87
C ALA A 102 -12.82 -12.86 -12.29
N LYS A 103 -12.70 -14.19 -12.43
CA LYS A 103 -12.58 -14.87 -13.73
C LYS A 103 -13.79 -14.63 -14.64
N GLN A 104 -14.99 -14.66 -14.08
CA GLN A 104 -16.21 -14.36 -14.84
C GLN A 104 -16.26 -12.91 -15.33
N LEU A 105 -15.85 -11.97 -14.48
CA LEU A 105 -15.84 -10.56 -14.80
C LEU A 105 -14.77 -10.23 -15.84
N LEU A 106 -13.58 -10.85 -15.73
CA LEU A 106 -12.51 -10.73 -16.70
C LEU A 106 -12.93 -11.28 -18.08
N ALA A 107 -13.64 -12.41 -18.12
CA ALA A 107 -14.18 -12.93 -19.39
C ALA A 107 -15.22 -11.98 -20.02
N LYS A 108 -16.08 -11.36 -19.20
CA LYS A 108 -17.10 -10.40 -19.66
C LYS A 108 -16.54 -9.06 -20.10
N SER A 109 -15.38 -8.65 -19.58
CA SER A 109 -14.74 -7.38 -19.93
C SER A 109 -14.21 -7.35 -21.37
N GLY A 110 -14.07 -8.52 -21.98
CA GLY A 110 -13.52 -8.67 -23.33
C GLY A 110 -12.00 -8.66 -23.39
N TYR A 111 -11.31 -8.82 -22.25
CA TYR A 111 -9.87 -9.03 -22.20
C TYR A 111 -9.45 -10.25 -23.03
N LYS A 112 -8.46 -10.09 -23.89
CA LYS A 112 -8.04 -11.11 -24.88
C LYS A 112 -6.69 -11.74 -24.57
N GLY A 113 -6.14 -11.49 -23.38
CA GLY A 113 -4.81 -11.97 -22.99
C GLY A 113 -3.68 -10.99 -23.37
N GLU A 114 -3.99 -9.71 -23.52
CA GLU A 114 -2.99 -8.66 -23.72
C GLU A 114 -1.95 -8.70 -22.59
N GLU A 115 -0.67 -8.71 -22.94
CA GLU A 115 0.43 -8.77 -21.97
C GLU A 115 0.43 -7.52 -21.07
N LEU A 116 0.35 -7.71 -19.74
CA LEU A 116 0.40 -6.67 -18.73
C LEU A 116 1.75 -6.70 -18.03
N LYS A 117 2.54 -5.63 -18.19
CA LYS A 117 3.80 -5.48 -17.46
C LYS A 117 3.52 -5.19 -16.00
N PHE A 118 4.07 -6.03 -15.12
CA PHE A 118 3.97 -5.89 -13.69
C PHE A 118 5.34 -5.53 -13.11
N TYR A 119 5.49 -4.26 -12.77
CA TYR A 119 6.69 -3.67 -12.18
C TYR A 119 6.73 -3.95 -10.67
N TYR A 120 7.88 -4.38 -10.17
CA TYR A 120 8.07 -4.55 -8.74
C TYR A 120 9.52 -4.24 -8.36
N PRO A 121 9.75 -3.69 -7.16
CA PRO A 121 11.10 -3.31 -6.77
C PRO A 121 11.89 -4.53 -6.30
N LEU A 122 13.20 -4.51 -6.55
CA LEU A 122 14.17 -5.45 -6.01
C LEU A 122 15.03 -4.80 -4.92
N ASN A 123 15.58 -5.63 -4.05
CA ASN A 123 16.66 -5.27 -3.10
C ASN A 123 16.29 -4.12 -2.15
N VAL A 124 15.01 -4.00 -1.80
CA VAL A 124 14.53 -2.98 -0.87
C VAL A 124 13.55 -3.59 0.12
N THR A 125 13.60 -3.09 1.35
CA THR A 125 12.56 -3.30 2.36
C THR A 125 11.93 -1.96 2.65
N ARG A 126 10.59 -1.92 2.68
CA ARG A 126 9.82 -0.74 3.06
C ARG A 126 8.85 -1.12 4.18
N ALA A 127 8.49 -0.15 5.02
CA ALA A 127 7.50 -0.34 6.08
C ALA A 127 6.18 -0.90 5.53
N TYR A 128 5.75 -0.40 4.37
CA TYR A 128 4.55 -0.88 3.69
C TYR A 128 4.78 -2.11 2.80
N LEU A 129 6.02 -2.42 2.40
CA LEU A 129 6.33 -3.50 1.45
C LEU A 129 7.60 -4.23 1.92
N PRO A 130 7.47 -5.17 2.89
CA PRO A 130 8.62 -5.74 3.58
C PRO A 130 9.43 -6.71 2.71
N THR A 131 8.76 -7.45 1.82
CA THR A 131 9.40 -8.44 0.93
C THR A 131 8.82 -8.36 -0.49
N PRO A 132 9.17 -7.32 -1.26
CA PRO A 132 8.57 -7.03 -2.57
C PRO A 132 8.52 -8.22 -3.53
N GLU A 133 9.60 -8.98 -3.64
CA GLU A 133 9.75 -10.08 -4.59
C GLU A 133 8.82 -11.25 -4.26
N LYS A 134 8.63 -11.53 -2.97
CA LYS A 134 7.72 -12.59 -2.50
C LYS A 134 6.26 -12.20 -2.67
N ILE A 135 5.95 -10.94 -2.35
CA ILE A 135 4.61 -10.38 -2.50
C ILE A 135 4.22 -10.32 -3.99
N TYR A 136 5.15 -9.91 -4.85
CA TYR A 136 4.97 -9.96 -6.30
C TYR A 136 4.66 -11.38 -6.78
N ALA A 137 5.44 -12.38 -6.34
CA ALA A 137 5.24 -13.75 -6.78
C ALA A 137 3.85 -14.30 -6.42
N GLU A 138 3.36 -14.01 -5.21
CA GLU A 138 2.03 -14.43 -4.76
C GLU A 138 0.92 -13.71 -5.55
N ILE A 139 0.95 -12.38 -5.62
CA ILE A 139 -0.04 -11.59 -6.38
C ILE A 139 -0.03 -11.98 -7.86
N SER A 140 1.14 -12.15 -8.46
CA SER A 140 1.24 -12.56 -9.86
C SER A 140 0.63 -13.94 -10.09
N ALA A 141 0.77 -14.88 -9.15
CA ALA A 141 0.16 -16.19 -9.25
C ALA A 141 -1.38 -16.11 -9.19
N GLU A 142 -1.93 -15.30 -8.28
CA GLU A 142 -3.37 -15.04 -8.15
C GLU A 142 -3.96 -14.41 -9.42
N LEU A 143 -3.28 -13.39 -9.97
CA LEU A 143 -3.69 -12.71 -11.19
C LEU A 143 -3.61 -13.63 -12.42
N THR A 144 -2.58 -14.46 -12.53
CA THR A 144 -2.49 -15.45 -13.61
C THR A 144 -3.55 -16.55 -13.47
N ALA A 145 -3.93 -16.95 -12.25
CA ALA A 145 -4.96 -17.96 -12.03
C ALA A 145 -6.35 -17.53 -12.53
N ILE A 146 -6.67 -16.23 -12.49
CA ILE A 146 -7.92 -15.71 -13.07
C ILE A 146 -7.83 -15.49 -14.59
N GLY A 147 -6.64 -15.59 -15.19
CA GLY A 147 -6.42 -15.54 -16.63
C GLY A 147 -5.68 -14.31 -17.16
N LEU A 148 -5.08 -13.47 -16.30
CA LEU A 148 -4.27 -12.34 -16.75
C LEU A 148 -2.90 -12.80 -17.26
N ASN A 149 -2.48 -12.25 -18.41
CA ASN A 149 -1.15 -12.46 -18.98
C ASN A 149 -0.15 -11.48 -18.36
N ILE A 150 0.53 -11.91 -17.31
CA ILE A 150 1.45 -11.06 -16.54
C ILE A 150 2.89 -11.21 -17.06
N LYS A 151 3.55 -10.08 -17.30
CA LYS A 151 4.98 -10.00 -17.59
C LYS A 151 5.75 -9.38 -16.43
N PRO A 152 6.67 -10.11 -15.78
CA PRO A 152 7.53 -9.54 -14.74
C PRO A 152 8.40 -8.42 -15.28
N VAL A 153 8.44 -7.29 -14.56
CA VAL A 153 9.43 -6.23 -14.76
C VAL A 153 10.08 -5.90 -13.41
N PRO A 154 11.04 -6.72 -12.96
CA PRO A 154 11.83 -6.40 -11.78
C PRO A 154 12.71 -5.18 -12.04
N VAL A 155 12.76 -4.26 -11.08
CA VAL A 155 13.63 -3.08 -11.15
C VAL A 155 14.30 -2.89 -9.80
N ASN A 156 15.61 -2.72 -9.79
CA ASN A 156 16.29 -2.37 -8.55
C ASN A 156 15.77 -1.01 -8.02
N TRP A 157 15.51 -0.91 -6.71
CA TRP A 157 14.94 0.31 -6.13
C TRP A 157 15.78 1.55 -6.47
N ASP A 158 17.10 1.43 -6.32
CA ASP A 158 18.05 2.51 -6.54
C ASP A 158 18.28 2.85 -8.03
N ASP A 159 17.82 1.97 -8.95
CA ASP A 159 17.84 2.22 -10.41
C ASP A 159 16.62 3.03 -10.88
N GLY A 160 16.02 3.81 -9.97
CA GLY A 160 14.93 4.73 -10.25
C GLY A 160 13.55 4.06 -10.32
N TYR A 161 13.29 3.04 -9.50
CA TYR A 161 11.99 2.35 -9.49
C TYR A 161 10.80 3.32 -9.38
N LEU A 162 10.85 4.24 -8.41
CA LEU A 162 9.82 5.26 -8.20
C LEU A 162 9.56 6.07 -9.47
N GLN A 163 10.62 6.58 -10.11
CA GLN A 163 10.48 7.35 -11.33
C GLN A 163 9.81 6.54 -12.44
N LYS A 164 10.13 5.25 -12.58
CA LYS A 164 9.55 4.38 -13.62
C LYS A 164 8.06 4.15 -13.42
N VAL A 165 7.62 3.97 -12.18
CA VAL A 165 6.20 3.68 -11.89
C VAL A 165 5.37 4.92 -11.63
N GLN A 166 5.96 6.10 -11.41
CA GLN A 166 5.23 7.35 -11.16
C GLN A 166 5.23 8.32 -12.35
N SER A 167 6.03 8.04 -13.38
CA SER A 167 6.00 8.78 -14.65
C SER A 167 5.05 8.11 -15.63
N PRO A 168 4.49 8.83 -16.61
CA PRO A 168 3.74 8.20 -17.69
C PRO A 168 4.58 7.11 -18.38
N GLY A 169 3.99 5.92 -18.53
CA GLY A 169 4.72 4.73 -18.95
C GLY A 169 3.82 3.54 -19.23
N ASP A 170 4.44 2.37 -19.38
CA ASP A 170 3.77 1.09 -19.70
C ASP A 170 3.68 0.13 -18.51
N HIS A 171 3.91 0.63 -17.30
CA HIS A 171 3.71 -0.07 -16.04
C HIS A 171 2.24 -0.33 -15.81
N ALA A 172 1.70 -1.38 -16.44
CA ALA A 172 0.29 -1.75 -16.27
C ALA A 172 -0.02 -1.96 -14.79
N LEU A 173 0.79 -2.76 -14.12
CA LEU A 173 0.68 -3.04 -12.69
C LEU A 173 1.97 -2.68 -11.98
N HIS A 174 1.90 -2.24 -10.72
CA HIS A 174 3.10 -2.05 -9.90
C HIS A 174 2.85 -2.26 -8.40
N LEU A 175 3.89 -2.68 -7.68
CA LEU A 175 3.86 -2.72 -6.20
C LEU A 175 4.41 -1.43 -5.62
N LEU A 176 3.60 -0.73 -4.83
CA LEU A 176 4.07 0.42 -4.07
C LEU A 176 3.23 0.57 -2.79
N GLY A 177 3.49 1.63 -2.06
CA GLY A 177 2.72 2.01 -0.92
C GLY A 177 2.99 3.47 -0.59
N TRP A 178 2.11 4.01 0.24
CA TRP A 178 2.17 5.39 0.67
C TRP A 178 2.32 5.45 2.18
N ASN A 179 3.29 6.22 2.67
CA ASN A 179 3.37 6.58 4.09
C ASN A 179 2.85 8.00 4.25
N GLY A 180 1.91 8.20 5.17
CA GLY A 180 1.47 9.54 5.51
C GLY A 180 2.57 10.33 6.22
N ALA A 181 2.64 11.62 5.94
CA ALA A 181 3.52 12.58 6.59
C ALA A 181 2.83 13.32 7.75
N TYR A 182 1.50 13.43 7.73
CA TYR A 182 0.71 14.09 8.79
C TYR A 182 -0.70 13.50 8.87
N SER A 183 -1.37 13.69 10.02
CA SER A 183 -2.63 13.04 10.40
C SER A 183 -3.86 13.60 9.67
N ASP A 184 -3.88 13.53 8.34
CA ASP A 184 -4.94 14.09 7.50
C ASP A 184 -5.33 13.14 6.36
N PRO A 185 -6.63 12.90 6.09
CA PRO A 185 -7.06 12.05 4.98
C PRO A 185 -6.62 12.57 3.60
N ASP A 186 -6.48 13.88 3.40
CA ASP A 186 -5.98 14.48 2.15
C ASP A 186 -4.58 14.00 1.81
N ASN A 187 -3.75 13.79 2.84
CA ASN A 187 -2.39 13.32 2.66
C ASN A 187 -2.32 11.89 2.09
N PHE A 188 -3.44 11.17 2.03
CA PHE A 188 -3.56 9.89 1.33
C PHE A 188 -4.29 10.07 0.01
N VAL A 189 -5.60 10.36 0.05
CA VAL A 189 -6.41 10.34 -1.18
C VAL A 189 -6.13 11.54 -2.08
N GLY A 190 -5.83 12.69 -1.50
CA GLY A 190 -5.47 13.88 -2.24
C GLY A 190 -4.09 13.77 -2.89
N THR A 191 -3.14 13.11 -2.22
CA THR A 191 -1.82 12.87 -2.78
C THR A 191 -1.82 11.80 -3.87
N LEU A 192 -2.57 10.70 -3.69
CA LEU A 192 -2.59 9.59 -4.65
C LEU A 192 -3.54 9.85 -5.84
N PHE A 193 -4.69 10.49 -5.59
CA PHE A 193 -5.79 10.59 -6.54
C PHE A 193 -6.39 12.00 -6.67
N GLY A 194 -5.71 13.02 -6.16
CA GLY A 194 -6.15 14.42 -6.27
C GLY A 194 -6.04 15.01 -7.67
N GLU A 195 -5.23 14.41 -8.53
CA GLU A 195 -5.03 14.82 -9.91
C GLU A 195 -4.64 13.63 -10.78
N ASN A 196 -4.67 13.83 -12.11
CA ASN A 196 -4.14 12.85 -13.05
C ASN A 196 -2.61 12.83 -12.94
N ASN A 197 -2.04 11.64 -12.74
CA ASN A 197 -0.60 11.44 -12.62
C ASN A 197 -0.14 10.23 -13.44
N GLY A 198 1.17 10.12 -13.62
CA GLY A 198 1.78 9.03 -14.37
C GLY A 198 1.68 7.67 -13.69
N GLU A 199 1.44 7.63 -12.38
CA GLU A 199 1.35 6.39 -11.62
C GLU A 199 0.11 5.59 -11.97
N PHE A 200 -1.05 6.22 -11.82
CA PHE A 200 -2.34 5.54 -11.99
C PHE A 200 -2.98 5.85 -13.34
N GLY A 201 -2.60 6.93 -14.02
CA GLY A 201 -3.35 7.44 -15.17
C GLY A 201 -4.82 7.74 -14.87
N TYR A 202 -5.19 7.79 -13.58
CA TYR A 202 -6.56 7.93 -13.11
C TYR A 202 -7.09 9.30 -13.51
N SER A 203 -8.33 9.33 -14.01
CA SER A 203 -8.95 10.55 -14.53
C SER A 203 -10.42 10.62 -14.13
N ASP A 204 -10.68 11.15 -12.94
CA ASP A 204 -12.03 11.45 -12.46
C ASP A 204 -12.12 12.93 -12.03
N PRO A 205 -12.54 13.83 -12.94
CA PRO A 205 -12.68 15.26 -12.63
C PRO A 205 -13.62 15.55 -11.46
N GLN A 206 -14.58 14.65 -11.17
CA GLN A 206 -15.46 14.84 -10.01
C GLN A 206 -14.73 14.54 -8.71
N VAL A 207 -13.89 13.50 -8.66
CA VAL A 207 -13.03 13.23 -7.49
C VAL A 207 -12.05 14.37 -7.27
N PHE A 208 -11.38 14.85 -8.33
CA PHE A 208 -10.43 15.97 -8.22
C PHE A 208 -11.10 17.21 -7.63
N SER A 209 -12.24 17.62 -8.19
CA SER A 209 -13.00 18.77 -7.69
C SER A 209 -13.49 18.59 -6.25
N LYS A 210 -13.91 17.39 -5.85
CA LYS A 210 -14.33 17.10 -4.46
C LYS A 210 -13.16 17.18 -3.49
N ILE A 211 -11.99 16.66 -3.87
CA ILE A 211 -10.76 16.75 -3.08
C ILE A 211 -10.37 18.21 -2.88
N ASP A 212 -10.31 19.01 -3.95
CA ASP A 212 -9.96 20.43 -3.86
C ASP A 212 -10.93 21.22 -2.97
N ARG A 213 -12.23 20.91 -3.05
CA ARG A 213 -13.21 21.51 -2.14
C ARG A 213 -12.98 21.08 -0.69
N ALA A 214 -12.73 19.80 -0.43
CA ALA A 214 -12.51 19.28 0.91
C ALA A 214 -11.22 19.82 1.55
N ARG A 215 -10.19 20.12 0.77
CA ARG A 215 -8.96 20.82 1.21
C ARG A 215 -9.23 22.23 1.76
N GLY A 216 -10.21 22.94 1.18
CA GLY A 216 -10.58 24.29 1.61
C GLY A 216 -11.49 24.34 2.84
N LEU A 217 -11.98 23.21 3.34
CA LEU A 217 -12.83 23.15 4.53
C LEU A 217 -11.97 23.13 5.81
N PRO A 218 -12.43 23.75 6.91
CA PRO A 218 -11.82 23.54 8.21
C PRO A 218 -12.02 22.10 8.69
N ASP A 219 -11.18 21.65 9.62
CA ASP A 219 -11.34 20.35 10.26
C ASP A 219 -12.68 20.26 11.00
N GLY A 220 -13.41 19.17 10.75
CA GLY A 220 -14.74 18.97 11.33
C GLY A 220 -15.58 17.94 10.59
N ALA A 221 -16.81 17.76 11.05
CA ALA A 221 -17.73 16.74 10.53
C ALA A 221 -18.00 16.89 9.02
N ASP A 222 -18.13 18.11 8.51
CA ASP A 222 -18.39 18.37 7.09
C ASP A 222 -17.23 17.90 6.23
N ARG A 223 -15.99 18.25 6.60
CA ARG A 223 -14.77 17.83 5.90
C ARG A 223 -14.62 16.32 5.94
N ASN A 224 -14.84 15.69 7.09
CA ASN A 224 -14.78 14.24 7.26
C ASN A 224 -15.79 13.52 6.33
N SER A 225 -17.03 14.01 6.28
CA SER A 225 -18.07 13.48 5.40
C SER A 225 -17.72 13.61 3.91
N GLN A 226 -17.07 14.71 3.50
CA GLN A 226 -16.56 14.84 2.14
C GLN A 226 -15.51 13.76 1.83
N TYR A 227 -14.52 13.55 2.71
CA TYR A 227 -13.51 12.50 2.50
C TYR A 227 -14.10 11.09 2.51
N GLN A 228 -15.10 10.81 3.33
CA GLN A 228 -15.80 9.52 3.30
C GLN A 228 -16.50 9.28 1.96
N THR A 229 -17.11 10.33 1.38
CA THR A 229 -17.75 10.27 0.06
C THR A 229 -16.71 10.08 -1.06
N ILE A 230 -15.58 10.78 -0.98
CA ILE A 230 -14.45 10.64 -1.91
C ILE A 230 -13.92 9.20 -1.86
N ASN A 231 -13.71 8.64 -0.67
CA ASN A 231 -13.25 7.26 -0.50
C ASN A 231 -14.21 6.24 -1.12
N ALA A 232 -15.52 6.43 -0.95
CA ALA A 232 -16.51 5.53 -1.56
C ALA A 232 -16.45 5.58 -3.10
N GLN A 233 -16.22 6.76 -3.70
CA GLN A 233 -16.09 6.91 -5.14
C GLN A 233 -14.78 6.30 -5.68
N ILE A 234 -13.67 6.49 -4.97
CA ILE A 234 -12.39 5.85 -5.31
C ILE A 234 -12.53 4.32 -5.23
N ALA A 235 -13.12 3.80 -4.15
CA ALA A 235 -13.36 2.36 -4.00
C ALA A 235 -14.25 1.78 -5.12
N ALA A 236 -15.24 2.54 -5.59
CA ALA A 236 -16.12 2.10 -6.68
C ALA A 236 -15.45 2.09 -8.05
N THR A 237 -14.46 2.97 -8.28
CA THR A 237 -13.74 3.11 -9.57
C THR A 237 -12.47 2.28 -9.65
N VAL A 238 -12.00 1.76 -8.51
CA VAL A 238 -10.86 0.84 -8.36
C VAL A 238 -9.62 1.31 -9.16
N PRO A 239 -9.07 2.51 -8.90
CA PRO A 239 -7.88 2.98 -9.61
C PRO A 239 -6.60 2.24 -9.19
N ALA A 240 -6.62 1.60 -8.03
CA ALA A 240 -5.59 0.71 -7.50
C ALA A 240 -6.26 -0.21 -6.46
N VAL A 241 -5.59 -1.31 -6.11
CA VAL A 241 -6.06 -2.27 -5.10
C VAL A 241 -5.34 -1.99 -3.78
N PRO A 242 -6.01 -1.42 -2.76
CA PRO A 242 -5.43 -1.31 -1.42
C PRO A 242 -5.36 -2.70 -0.81
N ILE A 243 -4.19 -3.13 -0.33
CA ILE A 243 -3.98 -4.50 0.14
C ILE A 243 -3.92 -4.56 1.67
N ALA A 244 -3.09 -3.72 2.29
CA ALA A 244 -2.85 -3.76 3.72
C ALA A 244 -2.63 -2.37 4.32
N PHE A 245 -2.87 -2.24 5.62
CA PHE A 245 -2.38 -1.17 6.50
C PHE A 245 -1.23 -1.73 7.36
N PRO A 246 0.02 -1.67 6.88
CA PRO A 246 1.13 -2.42 7.47
C PRO A 246 1.56 -1.86 8.83
N ILE A 247 1.68 -2.76 9.81
CA ILE A 247 2.41 -2.48 11.04
C ILE A 247 3.90 -2.53 10.73
N SER A 248 4.63 -1.50 11.12
CA SER A 248 6.09 -1.51 11.10
C SER A 248 6.63 -1.69 12.51
N ALA A 249 7.84 -2.19 12.64
CA ALA A 249 8.47 -2.35 13.94
C ALA A 249 9.96 -2.06 13.91
N LEU A 250 10.45 -1.60 15.06
CA LEU A 250 11.85 -1.39 15.39
C LEU A 250 12.30 -2.48 16.36
N ALA A 251 13.53 -2.94 16.24
CA ALA A 251 14.20 -3.74 17.25
C ALA A 251 15.28 -2.91 17.92
N LEU A 252 15.24 -2.85 19.25
CA LEU A 252 16.15 -2.07 20.07
C LEU A 252 16.94 -3.00 20.99
N SER A 253 18.21 -2.69 21.19
CA SER A 253 19.02 -3.32 22.24
C SER A 253 18.49 -2.98 23.62
N ASP A 254 18.86 -3.77 24.61
CA ASP A 254 18.61 -3.52 26.03
C ASP A 254 19.26 -2.23 26.56
N ARG A 255 20.26 -1.70 25.85
CA ARG A 255 20.90 -0.41 26.13
C ARG A 255 19.98 0.77 25.82
N VAL A 256 18.99 0.63 24.94
CA VAL A 256 18.07 1.73 24.64
C VAL A 256 17.06 1.85 25.77
N GLU A 257 17.13 2.95 26.51
CA GLU A 257 16.20 3.26 27.60
C GLU A 257 14.94 3.97 27.07
N LYS A 258 15.12 4.91 26.14
CA LYS A 258 14.03 5.67 25.54
C LYS A 258 14.25 5.83 24.04
N TYR A 259 13.22 5.51 23.26
CA TYR A 259 13.20 5.72 21.82
C TYR A 259 11.90 6.44 21.40
N PRO A 260 11.98 7.60 20.73
CA PRO A 260 10.82 8.39 20.33
C PRO A 260 10.20 7.86 19.03
N ALA A 261 9.65 6.64 19.06
CA ALA A 261 9.06 6.00 17.88
C ALA A 261 7.95 6.88 17.27
N SER A 262 7.94 6.99 15.94
CA SER A 262 7.06 7.92 15.22
C SER A 262 6.22 7.18 14.17
N PRO A 263 4.89 7.32 14.15
CA PRO A 263 4.05 6.63 13.15
C PRO A 263 4.34 7.12 11.72
N VAL A 264 4.93 8.31 11.55
CA VAL A 264 5.33 8.89 10.26
C VAL A 264 6.80 8.63 9.91
N LEU A 265 7.47 7.71 10.61
CA LEU A 265 8.86 7.31 10.39
C LEU A 265 9.87 8.48 10.50
N ASN A 266 9.55 9.45 11.38
CA ASN A 266 10.39 10.62 11.63
C ASN A 266 10.83 10.66 13.11
N GLU A 267 11.80 9.83 13.46
CA GLU A 267 12.35 9.75 14.81
C GLU A 267 13.43 10.81 15.09
N VAL A 268 13.22 11.59 16.15
CA VAL A 268 14.15 12.64 16.57
C VAL A 268 15.26 12.02 17.43
N PHE A 269 16.39 11.65 16.81
CA PHE A 269 17.48 10.92 17.47
C PHE A 269 18.08 11.64 18.70
N THR A 270 18.01 12.97 18.77
CA THR A 270 18.45 13.73 19.97
C THR A 270 17.62 13.45 21.23
N ASN A 271 16.44 12.84 21.07
CA ASN A 271 15.59 12.41 22.19
C ASN A 271 15.80 10.94 22.60
N VAL A 272 16.69 10.21 21.92
CA VAL A 272 17.06 8.83 22.27
C VAL A 272 17.92 8.85 23.53
N ARG A 273 17.66 7.94 24.46
CA ARG A 273 18.47 7.75 25.67
C ARG A 273 19.00 6.33 25.72
N LEU A 274 20.28 6.20 26.03
CA LEU A 274 20.93 4.92 26.28
C LEU A 274 21.26 4.81 27.77
N LYS A 275 21.17 3.59 28.31
CA LYS A 275 21.69 3.26 29.63
C LYS A 275 23.19 3.50 29.66
N SER A 276 23.65 4.05 30.77
CA SER A 276 25.07 4.22 31.09
C SER A 276 25.77 2.89 31.31
#